data_AF-A0A0F9B6X0-F1
#
_entry.id   AF-A0A0F9B6X0-F1
#
_cell.length_a   1.000
_cell.length_b   1.000
_cell.length_c   1.000
_cell.angle_alpha   90.00
_cell.angle_beta   90.00
_cell.angle_gamma   90.00
#
_symmetry.space_group_name_H-M   'P 1'
#
loop_
_entity.id
_entity.type
_entity.pdbx_description
1 polymer ?
#
loop_
_entity_poly.entity_id
_entity_poly.type
_entity_poly.pdbx_seq_one_letter_code
_entity_poly.pdbx_strand_id
1 'polypeptide(L)'
;MLDVNNGKLINAPLIQIDDGIITKITKGKAPQLQTGDQHIELPELTLVPGLMDMHVHLTSDPTVPRSERIGQSVPRKAIKAAYFAEKTLMAGFTTLRNVGAEGYSVIAVRDGINA
;
A
#
# COMPACT_ATOMS: atom_id res chain seq x y z
N MET A 1 -1.43 12.86 -13.40
CA MET A 1 -0.83 12.61 -12.07
C MET A 1 -1.10 13.80 -11.17
N LEU A 2 -1.46 13.58 -9.92
CA LEU A 2 -1.59 14.64 -8.91
C LEU A 2 -0.23 14.93 -8.26
N ASP A 3 0.20 16.19 -8.31
CA ASP A 3 1.28 16.68 -7.45
C ASP A 3 0.66 17.16 -6.14
N VAL A 4 0.79 16.34 -5.09
CA VAL A 4 0.19 16.58 -3.77
C VAL A 4 0.84 17.76 -3.03
N ASN A 5 2.04 18.20 -3.41
CA ASN A 5 2.70 19.32 -2.74
C ASN A 5 2.13 20.67 -3.18
N ASN A 6 1.64 20.77 -4.42
CA ASN A 6 1.11 22.03 -4.97
C ASN A 6 -0.37 21.94 -5.40
N GLY A 7 -0.99 20.76 -5.29
CA GLY A 7 -2.39 20.52 -5.62
C GLY A 7 -2.70 20.58 -7.12
N LYS A 8 -1.71 20.47 -8.00
CA LYS A 8 -1.89 20.59 -9.45
C LYS A 8 -1.88 19.24 -10.14
N LEU A 9 -2.68 19.13 -11.20
CA LEU A 9 -2.64 18.00 -12.11
C LEU A 9 -1.53 18.18 -13.16
N ILE A 10 -0.80 17.11 -13.37
CA ILE A 10 0.23 16.94 -14.39
C ILE A 10 -0.34 16.05 -15.49
N ASN A 11 -0.48 16.63 -16.68
CA ASN A 11 -0.91 15.93 -17.89
C ASN A 11 0.27 15.17 -18.53
N ALA A 12 -0.04 14.02 -19.14
CA ALA A 12 0.93 13.12 -19.78
C ALA A 12 2.23 12.89 -18.96
N PRO A 13 2.14 12.49 -17.68
CA PRO A 13 3.31 12.18 -16.88
C PRO A 13 3.97 10.88 -17.36
N LEU A 14 5.29 10.84 -17.32
CA LEU A 14 6.09 9.63 -17.50
C LEU A 14 6.99 9.48 -16.28
N ILE A 15 6.85 8.38 -15.56
CA ILE A 15 7.60 8.06 -14.33
C ILE A 15 8.55 6.91 -14.64
N GLN A 16 9.83 7.09 -14.35
CA GLN A 16 10.84 6.04 -14.40
C GLN A 16 11.11 5.54 -12.97
N ILE A 17 11.12 4.23 -12.80
CA ILE A 17 11.34 3.55 -11.53
C ILE A 17 12.42 2.51 -11.72
N ASP A 18 13.52 2.64 -10.98
CA ASP A 18 14.64 1.71 -10.98
C ASP A 18 14.79 1.17 -9.54
N ASP A 19 14.77 -0.16 -9.37
CA ASP A 19 14.88 -0.84 -8.07
C ASP A 19 13.95 -0.28 -6.97
N GLY A 20 12.70 0.02 -7.34
CA GLY A 20 11.69 0.56 -6.43
C GLY A 20 11.84 2.05 -6.11
N ILE A 21 12.81 2.74 -6.72
CA ILE A 21 13.06 4.17 -6.54
C ILE A 21 12.60 4.94 -7.78
N ILE A 22 11.82 6.01 -7.58
CA ILE A 22 11.49 6.94 -8.65
C ILE A 22 12.76 7.73 -9.00
N THR A 23 13.36 7.47 -10.15
CA THR A 23 14.59 8.13 -10.61
C THR A 23 14.31 9.36 -11.46
N LYS A 24 13.15 9.41 -12.12
CA LYS A 24 12.81 10.51 -13.02
C LYS A 24 11.31 10.67 -13.21
N ILE A 25 10.86 11.92 -13.31
CA ILE A 25 9.50 12.28 -13.74
C ILE A 25 9.61 13.28 -14.88
N THR A 26 9.00 12.97 -16.03
CA THR A 26 8.91 13.86 -17.19
C THR A 26 7.47 14.03 -17.66
N LYS A 27 7.23 14.96 -18.59
CA LYS A 27 5.89 15.26 -19.12
C LYS A 27 5.93 15.33 -20.65
N GLY A 28 4.95 14.74 -21.32
CA GLY A 28 4.77 14.82 -22.77
C GLY A 28 5.93 14.24 -23.59
N LYS A 29 6.71 13.32 -23.01
CA LYS A 29 7.80 12.61 -23.70
C LYS A 29 7.41 11.16 -23.92
N ALA A 30 7.85 10.60 -25.06
CA ALA A 30 7.80 9.17 -25.28
C ALA A 30 8.75 8.45 -24.30
N PRO A 31 8.41 7.23 -23.84
CA PRO A 31 9.29 6.42 -23.01
C PRO A 31 10.56 6.04 -23.79
N GLN A 32 11.70 6.05 -23.09
CA GLN A 32 12.98 5.57 -23.62
C GLN A 32 13.29 4.25 -22.93
N LEU A 33 12.81 3.16 -23.52
CA LEU A 33 12.91 1.82 -22.93
C LEU A 33 14.25 1.17 -23.28
N GLN A 34 14.89 0.58 -22.28
CA GLN A 34 16.05 -0.30 -22.40
C GLN A 34 15.62 -1.77 -22.43
N THR A 35 16.54 -2.66 -22.78
CA THR A 35 16.29 -4.10 -22.71
C THR A 35 16.05 -4.52 -21.26
N GLY A 36 14.87 -5.08 -21.00
CA GLY A 36 14.44 -5.50 -19.65
C GLY A 36 13.43 -4.55 -19.00
N ASP A 37 13.22 -3.36 -19.56
CA ASP A 37 12.24 -2.42 -19.03
C ASP A 37 10.81 -2.94 -19.22
N GLN A 38 9.99 -2.81 -18.18
CA GLN A 38 8.56 -3.01 -18.25
C GLN A 38 7.87 -1.66 -18.47
N HIS A 39 7.18 -1.51 -19.59
CA HIS A 39 6.34 -0.34 -19.85
C HIS A 39 4.90 -0.62 -19.43
N ILE A 40 4.37 0.23 -18.54
CA ILE A 40 2.98 0.15 -18.05
C ILE A 40 2.23 1.38 -18.53
N GLU A 41 1.30 1.18 -19.46
CA GLU A 41 0.44 2.24 -19.98
C GLU A 41 -0.84 2.32 -19.17
N LEU A 42 -1.15 3.51 -18.66
CA LEU A 42 -2.32 3.78 -17.81
C LEU A 42 -3.15 4.92 -18.43
N PRO A 43 -3.69 4.73 -19.65
CA PRO A 43 -4.50 5.75 -20.31
C PRO A 43 -5.73 6.08 -19.46
N GLU A 44 -6.19 7.32 -19.52
CA GLU A 44 -7.41 7.81 -18.83
C GLU A 44 -7.38 7.78 -17.29
N LEU A 45 -6.34 7.21 -16.67
CA LEU A 45 -6.17 7.17 -15.23
C LEU A 45 -5.38 8.37 -14.70
N THR A 46 -5.68 8.74 -13.46
CA THR A 46 -4.89 9.74 -12.72
C THR A 46 -3.98 9.06 -11.72
N LEU A 47 -2.67 9.13 -11.96
CA LEU A 47 -1.68 8.65 -10.99
C LEU A 47 -1.70 9.51 -9.72
N VAL A 48 -1.63 8.86 -8.57
CA VAL A 48 -1.45 9.48 -7.25
C VAL A 48 -0.33 8.73 -6.52
N PRO A 49 0.36 9.35 -5.54
CA PRO A 49 1.24 8.61 -4.64
C PRO A 49 0.47 7.50 -3.92
N GLY A 50 1.18 6.44 -3.52
CA GLY A 50 0.59 5.40 -2.69
C GLY A 50 -0.04 5.99 -1.42
N LEU A 51 -1.26 5.57 -1.10
CA LEU A 51 -1.99 6.13 0.03
C LEU A 51 -1.40 5.65 1.35
N MET A 52 -1.64 6.43 2.41
CA MET A 52 -1.19 6.13 3.76
C MET A 52 -2.32 6.25 4.77
N ASP A 53 -2.44 5.27 5.67
CA ASP A 53 -3.40 5.32 6.79
C ASP A 53 -2.63 5.31 8.12
N MET A 54 -2.81 6.38 8.89
CA MET A 54 -2.08 6.60 10.14
C MET A 54 -2.76 5.96 11.37
N HIS A 55 -3.93 5.34 11.22
CA HIS A 55 -4.67 4.77 12.34
C HIS A 55 -5.47 3.53 11.92
N VAL A 56 -4.79 2.39 11.87
CA VAL A 56 -5.43 1.10 11.62
C VAL A 56 -5.32 0.13 12.80
N HIS A 57 -6.20 -0.87 12.80
CA HIS A 57 -6.19 -2.02 13.70
C HIS A 57 -6.33 -3.31 12.88
N LEU A 58 -5.24 -3.79 12.29
CA LEU A 58 -5.23 -4.95 11.39
C LEU A 58 -5.67 -6.25 12.07
N THR A 59 -5.60 -6.35 13.40
CA THR A 59 -6.08 -7.54 14.12
C THR A 59 -7.59 -7.54 14.36
N SER A 60 -8.28 -6.44 14.04
CA SER A 60 -9.69 -6.23 14.35
C SER A 60 -10.56 -6.34 13.11
N ASP A 61 -11.77 -6.87 13.27
CA ASP A 61 -12.78 -6.89 12.21
C ASP A 61 -14.08 -6.33 12.76
N PRO A 62 -14.62 -5.26 12.17
CA PRO A 62 -15.87 -4.65 12.62
C PRO A 62 -17.10 -5.55 12.39
N THR A 63 -17.01 -6.55 11.50
CA THR A 63 -18.11 -7.47 11.19
C THR A 63 -18.23 -8.64 12.18
N VAL A 64 -17.22 -8.85 13.02
CA VAL A 64 -17.21 -9.94 14.01
C VAL A 64 -17.77 -9.45 15.35
N PRO A 65 -18.79 -10.11 15.93
CA PRO A 65 -19.36 -9.74 17.22
C PRO A 65 -18.35 -9.72 18.37
N ARG A 66 -18.60 -8.89 19.39
CA ARG A 66 -17.71 -8.77 20.56
C ARG A 66 -17.46 -10.09 21.27
N SER A 67 -18.50 -10.91 21.46
CA SER A 67 -18.40 -12.22 22.11
C SER A 67 -17.37 -13.13 21.43
N GLU A 68 -17.35 -13.15 20.11
CA GLU A 68 -16.41 -13.95 19.32
C GLU A 68 -14.98 -13.39 19.32
N ARG A 69 -14.82 -12.06 19.39
CA ARG A 69 -13.50 -11.41 19.41
C ARG A 69 -12.69 -11.75 20.67
N ILE A 70 -13.36 -11.88 21.82
CA ILE A 70 -12.71 -12.14 23.11
C ILE A 70 -11.98 -13.50 23.11
N GLY A 71 -12.50 -14.49 22.40
CA GLY A 71 -11.90 -15.83 22.31
C GLY A 71 -10.80 -15.97 21.25
N GLN A 72 -10.44 -14.93 20.50
CA GLN A 72 -9.47 -15.06 19.42
C GLN A 72 -8.04 -15.10 19.96
N SER A 73 -7.34 -16.20 19.69
CA SER A 73 -5.93 -16.35 20.03
C SER A 73 -5.04 -15.37 19.25
N VAL A 74 -3.87 -15.04 19.81
CA VAL A 74 -2.87 -14.18 19.14
C VAL A 74 -2.46 -14.71 17.76
N PRO A 75 -2.20 -16.03 17.56
CA PRO A 75 -1.92 -16.56 16.23
C PRO A 75 -3.05 -16.32 15.22
N ARG A 76 -4.32 -16.50 15.63
CA ARG A 76 -5.47 -16.20 14.76
C ARG A 76 -5.52 -14.72 14.39
N LYS A 77 -5.23 -13.82 15.33
CA LYS A 77 -5.14 -12.37 15.09
C LYS A 77 -4.02 -12.01 14.11
N ALA A 78 -2.86 -12.70 14.16
CA ALA A 78 -1.76 -12.49 13.23
C ALA A 78 -2.12 -12.90 11.78
N ILE A 79 -2.72 -14.09 11.59
CA ILE A 79 -3.20 -14.54 10.27
C ILE A 79 -4.21 -13.54 9.68
N LYS A 80 -5.13 -13.08 10.52
CA LYS A 80 -6.13 -12.09 10.13
C LYS A 80 -5.52 -10.73 9.77
N ALA A 81 -4.48 -10.30 10.49
CA ALA A 81 -3.75 -9.08 10.17
C ALA A 81 -3.03 -9.16 8.82
N ALA A 82 -2.48 -10.31 8.44
CA ALA A 82 -1.93 -10.50 7.09
C ALA A 82 -3.01 -10.37 6.00
N TYR A 83 -4.18 -11.00 6.20
CA TYR A 83 -5.31 -10.87 5.28
C TYR A 83 -5.76 -9.41 5.11
N PHE A 84 -5.90 -8.64 6.21
CA PHE A 84 -6.30 -7.25 6.10
C PHE A 84 -5.20 -6.34 5.54
N ALA A 85 -3.92 -6.65 5.79
CA ALA A 85 -2.82 -5.92 5.16
C ALA A 85 -2.89 -6.03 3.63
N GLU A 86 -3.08 -7.25 3.09
CA GLU A 86 -3.27 -7.47 1.65
C GLU A 86 -4.50 -6.73 1.12
N LYS A 87 -5.65 -6.87 1.80
CA LYS A 87 -6.89 -6.20 1.38
C LYS A 87 -6.73 -4.67 1.34
N THR A 88 -6.03 -4.10 2.32
CA THR A 88 -5.75 -2.66 2.38
C THR A 88 -4.76 -2.22 1.31
N LEU A 89 -3.75 -3.03 0.99
CA LEU A 89 -2.84 -2.80 -0.14
C LEU A 89 -3.60 -2.75 -1.47
N MET A 90 -4.51 -3.71 -1.71
CA MET A 90 -5.35 -3.75 -2.91
C MET A 90 -6.34 -2.58 -3.02
N ALA A 91 -6.61 -1.88 -1.92
CA ALA A 91 -7.36 -0.63 -1.90
C ALA A 91 -6.51 0.62 -2.20
N GLY A 92 -5.20 0.47 -2.43
CA GLY A 92 -4.27 1.55 -2.78
C GLY A 92 -3.45 2.11 -1.62
N PHE A 93 -3.59 1.57 -0.40
CA PHE A 93 -2.79 1.98 0.75
C PHE A 93 -1.49 1.19 0.83
N THR A 94 -0.39 1.87 0.56
CA THR A 94 0.96 1.27 0.49
C THR A 94 1.72 1.38 1.81
N THR A 95 1.27 2.24 2.74
CA THR A 95 1.88 2.40 4.06
C THR A 95 0.80 2.51 5.13
N LEU A 96 0.96 1.75 6.21
CA LEU A 96 0.02 1.72 7.33
C LEU A 96 0.75 1.95 8.65
N ARG A 97 0.11 2.69 9.55
CA ARG A 97 0.50 2.76 10.97
C ARG A 97 -0.54 2.06 11.83
N ASN A 98 -0.24 0.82 12.21
CA ASN A 98 -1.08 0.08 13.14
C ASN A 98 -0.82 0.53 14.58
N VAL A 99 -1.86 1.01 15.26
CA VAL A 99 -1.74 1.67 16.58
C VAL A 99 -2.29 0.83 17.74
N GLY A 100 -2.50 -0.46 17.52
CA GLY A 100 -2.89 -1.40 18.57
C GLY A 100 -2.88 -2.85 18.08
N ALA A 101 -2.17 -3.73 18.79
CA ALA A 101 -2.16 -5.16 18.53
C ALA A 101 -1.64 -5.92 19.76
N GLU A 102 -2.21 -7.09 20.03
CA GLU A 102 -1.75 -7.95 21.12
C GLU A 102 -0.59 -8.84 20.67
N GLY A 103 0.28 -9.20 21.62
CA GLY A 103 1.30 -10.24 21.48
C GLY A 103 2.25 -10.04 20.30
N TYR A 104 2.54 -8.78 19.94
CA TYR A 104 3.39 -8.42 18.80
C TYR A 104 2.93 -8.99 17.45
N SER A 105 1.66 -9.40 17.34
CA SER A 105 1.10 -10.04 16.14
C SER A 105 1.31 -9.23 14.87
N VAL A 106 1.14 -7.91 14.91
CA VAL A 106 1.36 -7.04 13.74
C VAL A 106 2.85 -6.82 13.44
N ILE A 107 3.73 -6.92 14.44
CA ILE A 107 5.18 -6.91 14.19
C ILE A 107 5.58 -8.17 13.42
N ALA A 108 5.05 -9.34 13.81
CA ALA A 108 5.28 -10.57 13.08
C ALA A 108 4.78 -10.49 11.62
N VAL A 109 3.63 -9.84 11.37
CA VAL A 109 3.15 -9.60 10.00
C VAL A 109 4.07 -8.65 9.24
N ARG A 110 4.51 -7.54 9.85
CA ARG A 110 5.46 -6.59 9.23
C ARG A 110 6.74 -7.31 8.79
N ASP A 111 7.30 -8.12 9.67
CA ASP A 111 8.53 -8.85 9.38
C ASP A 111 8.28 -9.93 8.32
N GLY A 112 7.12 -10.60 8.37
CA GLY A 112 6.70 -11.61 7.38
C GLY A 112 6.42 -11.08 5.98
N ILE A 113 6.12 -9.80 5.80
CA ILE A 113 5.93 -9.19 4.46
C ILE A 113 7.25 -9.18 3.66
N ASN A 114 8.39 -9.07 4.34
CA ASN A 114 9.72 -9.03 3.73
C ASN A 114 10.48 -10.35 3.86
N ALA A 115 9.83 -11.41 4.35
CA ALA A 115 10.46 -12.70 4.62
C ALA A 115 10.66 -13.55 3.36
#